data_AF-A0A937N350-F1
#
_entry.id   AF-A0A937N350-F1
#
_cell.length_a   1.000
_cell.length_b   1.000
_cell.length_c   1.000
_cell.angle_alpha   90.00
_cell.angle_beta   90.00
_cell.angle_gamma   90.00
#
_symmetry.space_group_name_H-M   'P 1'
#
loop_
_entity.id
_entity.type
_entity.pdbx_description
1 polymer ?
#
loop_
_entity_poly.entity_id
_entity_poly.type
_entity_poly.pdbx_seq_one_letter_code
_entity_poly.pdbx_strand_id
1 'polypeptide(L)'
;MLHKLSDIRLSVFFLMTLAAYTGHRASGQQPQHTADEQEILAAAERIHREAVTIDTHVDIAGAEYATERLDPGIDNPKLKCDLVKMVQGGVDAVFLAVWIGQGKRDADGYKRAYDNAITQFKAIHRLAENMYPDRCQLAVSPDGAERIIAGGKRAVTIGVENGYAIGEDLSNVRKFYDLGARYITLSHVGHNQICDSSNPSSKLGDEQSEHNGLSPFGRQVVVEMNRLGMMVDVSHISSESFQDVIDLSRAPVIASHSGCRALSDNPRNLDDRQLEALAKNGGVIQIVALDAYLKAPSPERRHAVKDLATRIGIPTGPLGARLSEATASQRRQFREGEREVDQQFPPAGLKDYVDHIDHAAKVAGIHHVGIGTDFDGGGGIRGFNDHSQARNVTVELVRRGYSEEAIKKIWGGNILRVWREAEKVAAELQ
;
A
#
# COMPACT_ATOMS: atom_id res chain seq x y z
N MET A 1 4.67 -92.07 -6.47
CA MET A 1 4.26 -92.41 -5.09
C MET A 1 3.86 -91.11 -4.42
N LEU A 2 2.58 -90.73 -4.43
CA LEU A 2 1.59 -91.05 -3.38
C LEU A 2 2.08 -90.65 -1.97
N HIS A 3 1.70 -89.48 -1.45
CA HIS A 3 0.61 -89.37 -0.49
C HIS A 3 0.33 -87.93 -0.03
N LYS A 4 -0.96 -87.57 -0.04
CA LYS A 4 -1.61 -86.50 0.74
C LYS A 4 -1.64 -86.87 2.23
N LEU A 5 -1.81 -85.85 3.08
CA LEU A 5 -2.72 -85.68 4.26
C LEU A 5 -2.18 -84.47 5.07
N SER A 6 -2.83 -83.29 5.15
CA SER A 6 -3.97 -82.88 6.01
C SER A 6 -3.66 -83.09 7.52
N ASP A 7 -3.97 -82.25 8.52
CA ASP A 7 -4.78 -81.05 8.80
C ASP A 7 -4.07 -80.34 10.00
N ILE A 8 -4.31 -79.07 10.38
CA ILE A 8 -5.34 -78.65 11.34
C ILE A 8 -5.33 -77.11 11.43
N ARG A 9 -6.54 -76.57 11.53
CA ARG A 9 -6.96 -75.17 11.58
C ARG A 9 -6.61 -74.50 12.91
N LEU A 10 -6.27 -73.21 12.87
CA LEU A 10 -6.74 -72.24 13.86
C LEU A 10 -6.90 -70.85 13.22
N SER A 11 -8.14 -70.53 12.88
CA SER A 11 -8.57 -69.22 12.40
C SER A 11 -8.81 -68.30 13.60
N VAL A 12 -8.11 -67.17 13.67
CA VAL A 12 -8.46 -66.06 14.57
C VAL A 12 -8.99 -64.93 13.69
N PHE A 13 -10.32 -64.84 13.61
CA PHE A 13 -11.03 -63.70 13.03
C PHE A 13 -11.03 -62.56 14.05
N PHE A 14 -10.44 -61.42 13.69
CA PHE A 14 -10.60 -60.17 14.43
C PHE A 14 -11.92 -59.53 13.99
N LEU A 15 -12.94 -59.65 14.84
CA LEU A 15 -14.23 -59.00 14.68
C LEU A 15 -14.08 -57.52 15.09
N MET A 16 -13.98 -56.59 14.13
CA MET A 16 -14.17 -55.17 14.44
C MET A 16 -15.66 -54.86 14.46
N THR A 17 -16.18 -54.65 15.66
CA THR A 17 -17.51 -54.13 15.93
C THR A 17 -17.64 -52.70 15.43
N LEU A 18 -18.51 -52.51 14.44
CA LEU A 18 -18.94 -51.21 13.93
C LEU A 18 -19.89 -50.57 14.96
N ALA A 19 -19.38 -49.70 15.82
CA ALA A 19 -20.22 -48.85 16.66
C ALA A 19 -20.70 -47.65 15.83
N ALA A 20 -21.98 -47.65 15.47
CA ALA A 20 -22.65 -46.52 14.86
C ALA A 20 -22.74 -45.37 15.88
N TYR A 21 -21.84 -44.40 15.77
CA TYR A 21 -21.94 -43.13 16.47
C TYR A 21 -22.75 -42.17 15.58
N THR A 22 -24.04 -42.06 15.84
CA THR A 22 -24.91 -41.00 15.29
C THR A 22 -24.59 -39.68 15.98
N GLY A 23 -23.40 -39.14 15.67
CA GLY A 23 -23.05 -37.76 16.01
C GLY A 23 -23.76 -36.81 15.06
N HIS A 24 -24.63 -35.95 15.62
CA HIS A 24 -25.19 -34.78 14.96
C HIS A 24 -24.10 -34.04 14.18
N ARG A 25 -24.13 -34.12 12.84
CA ARG A 25 -23.44 -33.13 12.00
C ARG A 25 -24.21 -31.82 12.17
N ALA A 26 -23.71 -30.93 13.02
CA ALA A 26 -24.04 -29.52 12.88
C ALA A 26 -23.57 -29.10 11.47
N SER A 27 -24.51 -29.05 10.52
CA SER A 27 -24.33 -28.33 9.27
C SER A 27 -24.04 -26.89 9.65
N GLY A 28 -22.79 -26.45 9.54
CA GLY A 28 -22.47 -25.03 9.56
C GLY A 28 -23.23 -24.38 8.42
N GLN A 29 -24.37 -23.78 8.72
CA GLN A 29 -25.05 -22.91 7.78
C GLN A 29 -24.07 -21.78 7.46
N GLN A 30 -23.70 -21.64 6.19
CA GLN A 30 -23.15 -20.38 5.71
C GLN A 30 -24.11 -19.26 6.15
N PRO A 31 -23.60 -18.11 6.62
CA PRO A 31 -24.46 -17.02 7.04
C PRO A 31 -25.42 -16.69 5.89
N GLN A 32 -26.72 -16.87 6.12
CA GLN A 32 -27.75 -16.49 5.17
C GLN A 32 -27.77 -14.95 5.12
N HIS A 33 -27.19 -14.40 4.04
CA HIS A 33 -27.28 -12.98 3.76
C HIS A 33 -28.74 -12.61 3.45
N THR A 34 -29.19 -11.46 3.95
CA THR A 34 -30.51 -10.89 3.61
C THR A 34 -30.59 -10.60 2.10
N ALA A 35 -31.80 -10.46 1.56
CA ALA A 35 -31.98 -10.11 0.14
C ALA A 35 -31.20 -8.83 -0.23
N ASP A 36 -31.29 -7.79 0.61
CA ASP A 36 -30.55 -6.53 0.45
C ASP A 36 -29.02 -6.73 0.42
N GLU A 37 -28.48 -7.61 1.27
CA GLU A 37 -27.04 -7.88 1.31
C GLU A 37 -26.59 -8.67 0.08
N GLN A 38 -27.42 -9.57 -0.45
CA GLN A 38 -27.15 -10.27 -1.71
C GLN A 38 -27.12 -9.30 -2.90
N GLU A 39 -28.03 -8.32 -2.93
CA GLU A 39 -28.05 -7.26 -3.95
C GLU A 39 -26.79 -6.39 -3.89
N ILE A 40 -26.36 -5.97 -2.69
CA ILE A 40 -25.12 -5.22 -2.48
C ILE A 40 -23.92 -6.01 -3.01
N LEU A 41 -23.80 -7.30 -2.64
CA LEU A 41 -22.70 -8.14 -3.07
C LEU A 41 -22.68 -8.34 -4.60
N ALA A 42 -23.85 -8.56 -5.21
CA ALA A 42 -23.97 -8.72 -6.66
C ALA A 42 -23.62 -7.43 -7.41
N ALA A 43 -24.09 -6.27 -6.92
CA ALA A 43 -23.75 -4.97 -7.49
C ALA A 43 -22.25 -4.69 -7.36
N ALA A 44 -21.66 -4.94 -6.19
CA ALA A 44 -20.24 -4.74 -5.94
C ALA A 44 -19.37 -5.62 -6.84
N GLU A 45 -19.72 -6.90 -7.01
CA GLU A 45 -19.01 -7.82 -7.92
C GLU A 45 -19.02 -7.30 -9.36
N ARG A 46 -20.19 -6.87 -9.85
CA ARG A 46 -20.32 -6.31 -11.20
C ARG A 46 -19.50 -5.04 -11.37
N ILE A 47 -19.67 -4.07 -10.48
CA ILE A 47 -18.99 -2.76 -10.54
C ILE A 47 -17.48 -2.95 -10.46
N HIS A 48 -16.99 -3.80 -9.54
CA HIS A 48 -15.56 -4.02 -9.36
C HIS A 48 -14.91 -4.66 -10.59
N ARG A 49 -15.60 -5.61 -11.24
CA ARG A 49 -15.13 -6.23 -12.49
C ARG A 49 -15.07 -5.25 -13.67
N GLU A 50 -15.94 -4.25 -13.69
CA GLU A 50 -15.99 -3.24 -14.76
C GLU A 50 -15.09 -2.03 -14.49
N ALA A 51 -14.67 -1.82 -13.25
CA ALA A 51 -13.75 -0.76 -12.88
C ALA A 51 -12.32 -1.13 -13.28
N VAL A 52 -11.55 -0.13 -13.72
CA VAL A 52 -10.09 -0.25 -13.73
C VAL A 52 -9.61 0.00 -12.30
N THR A 53 -9.02 -1.02 -11.68
CA THR A 53 -8.60 -0.98 -10.28
C THR A 53 -7.09 -0.80 -10.16
N ILE A 54 -6.68 0.32 -9.54
CA ILE A 54 -5.31 0.76 -9.42
C ILE A 54 -5.02 1.05 -7.96
N ASP A 55 -3.93 0.47 -7.47
CA ASP A 55 -3.33 0.83 -6.19
C ASP A 55 -2.07 1.66 -6.44
N THR A 56 -2.01 2.86 -5.87
CA THR A 56 -0.91 3.80 -6.12
C THR A 56 0.30 3.63 -5.21
N HIS A 57 0.25 2.70 -4.25
CA HIS A 57 1.42 2.49 -3.40
C HIS A 57 1.48 1.07 -2.83
N VAL A 58 2.42 0.29 -3.36
CA VAL A 58 2.77 -1.04 -2.86
C VAL A 58 4.29 -1.12 -2.74
N ASP A 59 4.78 -1.37 -1.54
CA ASP A 59 6.21 -1.55 -1.31
C ASP A 59 6.74 -2.85 -1.89
N ILE A 60 8.03 -2.84 -2.21
CA ILE A 60 8.76 -4.06 -2.56
C ILE A 60 9.90 -4.28 -1.58
N ALA A 61 10.22 -5.54 -1.30
CA ALA A 61 11.29 -5.89 -0.35
C ALA A 61 12.70 -5.72 -0.94
N GLY A 62 12.99 -4.54 -1.50
CA GLY A 62 14.30 -4.17 -2.00
C GLY A 62 14.87 -5.17 -3.01
N ALA A 63 16.11 -5.57 -2.79
CA ALA A 63 16.84 -6.49 -3.66
C ALA A 63 16.30 -7.93 -3.67
N GLU A 64 15.54 -8.35 -2.65
CA GLU A 64 15.00 -9.72 -2.60
C GLU A 64 13.75 -9.88 -3.46
N TYR A 65 13.06 -8.78 -3.79
CA TYR A 65 11.85 -8.81 -4.62
C TYR A 65 12.12 -9.38 -6.01
N ALA A 66 11.16 -10.16 -6.53
CA ALA A 66 11.29 -10.85 -7.82
C ALA A 66 12.54 -11.74 -7.88
N THR A 67 12.80 -12.52 -6.82
CA THR A 67 13.84 -13.55 -6.80
C THR A 67 13.25 -14.83 -6.21
N GLU A 68 14.00 -15.95 -6.23
CA GLU A 68 13.58 -17.19 -5.56
C GLU A 68 13.30 -17.00 -4.05
N ARG A 69 13.88 -15.98 -3.41
CA ARG A 69 13.65 -15.67 -1.99
C ARG A 69 12.28 -15.02 -1.73
N LEU A 70 11.80 -14.25 -2.70
CA LEU A 70 10.56 -13.50 -2.63
C LEU A 70 9.98 -13.31 -4.04
N ASP A 71 9.27 -14.34 -4.49
CA ASP A 71 8.63 -14.38 -5.79
C ASP A 71 7.21 -13.80 -5.71
N PRO A 72 6.91 -12.67 -6.39
CA PRO A 72 5.58 -12.07 -6.43
C PRO A 72 4.69 -12.65 -7.53
N GLY A 73 5.13 -13.66 -8.27
CA GLY A 73 4.29 -14.34 -9.26
C GLY A 73 3.42 -15.45 -8.69
N ILE A 74 3.74 -15.94 -7.50
CA ILE A 74 3.01 -17.02 -6.81
C ILE A 74 2.19 -16.46 -5.65
N ASP A 75 1.27 -17.26 -5.10
CA ASP A 75 0.60 -16.92 -3.84
C ASP A 75 1.63 -16.98 -2.70
N ASN A 76 2.23 -15.84 -2.40
CA ASN A 76 3.34 -15.74 -1.48
C ASN A 76 2.83 -15.31 -0.10
N PRO A 77 2.98 -16.11 0.96
CA PRO A 77 2.46 -15.77 2.29
C PRO A 77 3.20 -14.61 2.96
N LYS A 78 4.34 -14.16 2.40
CA LYS A 78 5.08 -13.01 2.88
C LYS A 78 4.66 -11.69 2.22
N LEU A 79 3.87 -11.77 1.15
CA LEU A 79 3.44 -10.61 0.38
C LEU A 79 1.93 -10.39 0.54
N LYS A 80 1.55 -9.13 0.70
CA LYS A 80 0.18 -8.65 0.60
C LYS A 80 -0.17 -8.37 -0.87
N CYS A 81 0.83 -8.03 -1.69
CA CYS A 81 0.71 -7.91 -3.13
C CYS A 81 1.52 -8.98 -3.87
N ASP A 82 0.81 -9.87 -4.57
CA ASP A 82 1.39 -10.74 -5.58
C ASP A 82 0.40 -10.93 -6.74
N LEU A 83 0.89 -11.43 -7.88
CA LEU A 83 0.09 -11.59 -9.09
C LEU A 83 -1.09 -12.55 -8.90
N VAL A 84 -1.06 -13.47 -7.94
CA VAL A 84 -2.20 -14.36 -7.64
C VAL A 84 -3.27 -13.61 -6.87
N LYS A 85 -2.89 -12.90 -5.81
CA LYS A 85 -3.80 -12.08 -5.00
C LYS A 85 -4.39 -10.92 -5.81
N MET A 86 -3.63 -10.28 -6.69
CA MET A 86 -4.16 -9.28 -7.63
C MET A 86 -5.23 -9.85 -8.57
N VAL A 87 -5.06 -11.09 -9.05
CA VAL A 87 -6.09 -11.76 -9.87
C VAL A 87 -7.33 -12.09 -9.05
N GLN A 88 -7.15 -12.72 -7.88
CA GLN A 88 -8.25 -13.08 -6.99
C GLN A 88 -9.06 -11.86 -6.52
N GLY A 89 -8.35 -10.77 -6.24
CA GLY A 89 -8.90 -9.53 -5.75
C GLY A 89 -9.52 -8.64 -6.81
N GLY A 90 -9.26 -8.88 -8.10
CA GLY A 90 -9.66 -7.98 -9.17
C GLY A 90 -8.89 -6.67 -9.20
N VAL A 91 -7.59 -6.68 -8.84
CA VAL A 91 -6.67 -5.52 -8.91
C VAL A 91 -5.91 -5.56 -10.23
N ASP A 92 -6.08 -4.54 -11.05
CA ASP A 92 -5.58 -4.51 -12.43
C ASP A 92 -4.19 -3.88 -12.55
N ALA A 93 -3.89 -2.87 -11.73
CA ALA A 93 -2.60 -2.21 -11.71
C ALA A 93 -2.11 -1.87 -10.31
N VAL A 94 -0.78 -1.82 -10.16
CA VAL A 94 -0.11 -1.37 -8.94
C VAL A 94 1.05 -0.45 -9.29
N PHE A 95 1.28 0.58 -8.48
CA PHE A 95 2.54 1.31 -8.43
C PHE A 95 3.44 0.63 -7.40
N LEU A 96 4.48 -0.04 -7.88
CA LEU A 96 5.50 -0.65 -7.04
C LEU A 96 6.50 0.44 -6.63
N ALA A 97 6.67 0.62 -5.32
CA ALA A 97 7.51 1.65 -4.75
C ALA A 97 8.97 1.24 -4.73
N VAL A 98 9.83 1.98 -5.42
CA VAL A 98 11.27 2.00 -5.20
C VAL A 98 11.51 2.80 -3.93
N TRP A 99 11.39 2.13 -2.78
CA TRP A 99 11.50 2.76 -1.47
C TRP A 99 12.94 2.96 -1.03
N ILE A 100 13.26 4.16 -0.55
CA ILE A 100 14.60 4.53 -0.11
C ILE A 100 14.56 5.08 1.32
N GLY A 101 15.08 4.30 2.27
CA GLY A 101 15.29 4.76 3.64
C GLY A 101 16.20 5.99 3.70
N GLN A 102 15.81 6.97 4.52
CA GLN A 102 16.59 8.19 4.70
C GLN A 102 17.92 7.90 5.39
N GLY A 103 19.00 8.51 4.89
CA GLY A 103 20.34 8.40 5.44
C GLY A 103 21.03 9.76 5.57
N LYS A 104 22.34 9.71 5.83
CA LYS A 104 23.19 10.91 5.88
C LYS A 104 23.20 11.63 4.54
N ARG A 105 22.94 12.93 4.54
CA ARG A 105 22.95 13.81 3.36
C ARG A 105 24.39 14.17 2.97
N ASP A 106 25.14 13.17 2.51
CA ASP A 106 26.51 13.26 2.03
C ASP A 106 26.72 12.41 0.76
N ALA A 107 27.84 12.62 0.06
CA ALA A 107 28.14 11.94 -1.20
C ALA A 107 28.02 10.41 -1.13
N ASP A 108 28.49 9.80 -0.03
CA ASP A 108 28.41 8.36 0.17
C ASP A 108 26.97 7.90 0.45
N GLY A 109 26.21 8.68 1.21
CA GLY A 109 24.80 8.47 1.47
C GLY A 109 23.96 8.51 0.21
N TYR A 110 24.15 9.53 -0.62
CA TYR A 110 23.48 9.66 -1.92
C TYR A 110 23.84 8.52 -2.87
N LYS A 111 25.12 8.14 -2.92
CA LYS A 111 25.56 7.01 -3.74
C LYS A 111 24.87 5.71 -3.32
N ARG A 112 24.83 5.40 -2.02
CA ARG A 112 24.14 4.21 -1.50
C ARG A 112 22.64 4.24 -1.81
N ALA A 113 22.01 5.40 -1.65
CA ALA A 113 20.60 5.59 -1.95
C ALA A 113 20.30 5.34 -3.43
N TYR A 114 21.10 5.91 -4.33
CA TYR A 114 21.01 5.70 -5.77
C TYR A 114 21.22 4.23 -6.15
N ASP A 115 22.29 3.59 -5.65
CA ASP A 115 22.58 2.17 -5.94
C ASP A 115 21.44 1.25 -5.47
N ASN A 116 20.82 1.55 -4.32
CA ASN A 116 19.64 0.84 -3.84
C ASN A 116 18.43 1.05 -4.76
N ALA A 117 18.17 2.30 -5.18
CA ALA A 117 17.09 2.60 -6.12
C ALA A 117 17.25 1.81 -7.42
N ILE A 118 18.45 1.83 -8.03
CA ILE A 118 18.74 1.08 -9.26
C ILE A 118 18.55 -0.43 -9.07
N THR A 119 18.87 -0.97 -7.89
CA THR A 119 18.65 -2.39 -7.58
C THR A 119 17.16 -2.75 -7.60
N GLN A 120 16.33 -1.87 -7.07
CA GLN A 120 14.88 -2.03 -7.04
C GLN A 120 14.22 -1.83 -8.40
N PHE A 121 14.64 -0.83 -9.19
CA PHE A 121 14.24 -0.71 -10.60
C PHE A 121 14.50 -2.03 -11.35
N LYS A 122 15.70 -2.59 -11.23
CA LYS A 122 16.05 -3.88 -11.84
C LYS A 122 15.17 -5.04 -11.35
N ALA A 123 14.71 -5.01 -10.10
CA ALA A 123 13.79 -6.03 -9.58
C ALA A 123 12.42 -5.95 -10.25
N ILE A 124 11.88 -4.73 -10.40
CA ILE A 124 10.58 -4.50 -11.06
C ILE A 124 10.65 -4.85 -12.55
N HIS A 125 11.70 -4.42 -13.25
CA HIS A 125 11.92 -4.84 -14.64
C HIS A 125 12.06 -6.36 -14.76
N ARG A 126 12.80 -7.02 -13.85
CA ARG A 126 12.93 -8.49 -13.88
C ARG A 126 11.59 -9.21 -13.70
N LEU A 127 10.71 -8.72 -12.84
CA LEU A 127 9.35 -9.24 -12.70
C LEU A 127 8.60 -9.19 -14.04
N ALA A 128 8.51 -8.00 -14.65
CA ALA A 128 7.66 -7.75 -15.80
C ALA A 128 8.25 -8.26 -17.13
N GLU A 129 9.56 -8.21 -17.30
CA GLU A 129 10.22 -8.49 -18.59
C GLU A 129 10.77 -9.91 -18.68
N ASN A 130 11.16 -10.52 -17.55
CA ASN A 130 11.88 -11.79 -17.55
C ASN A 130 11.09 -12.93 -16.89
N MET A 131 10.49 -12.70 -15.71
CA MET A 131 9.84 -13.77 -14.95
C MET A 131 8.42 -14.03 -15.39
N TYR A 132 7.62 -12.97 -15.59
CA TYR A 132 6.19 -13.10 -15.86
C TYR A 132 5.67 -12.18 -16.98
N PRO A 133 6.34 -12.11 -18.15
CA PRO A 133 5.91 -11.25 -19.26
C PRO A 133 4.52 -11.62 -19.81
N ASP A 134 4.05 -12.85 -19.59
CA ASP A 134 2.72 -13.29 -20.01
C ASP A 134 1.60 -12.91 -19.03
N ARG A 135 1.94 -12.48 -17.79
CA ARG A 135 0.96 -12.18 -16.74
C ARG A 135 0.96 -10.72 -16.31
N CYS A 136 2.09 -10.02 -16.46
CA CYS A 136 2.20 -8.61 -16.14
C CYS A 136 3.12 -7.89 -17.12
N GLN A 137 3.02 -6.57 -17.17
CA GLN A 137 3.84 -5.74 -18.04
C GLN A 137 4.04 -4.35 -17.41
N LEU A 138 5.22 -3.76 -17.65
CA LEU A 138 5.51 -2.39 -17.22
C LEU A 138 4.67 -1.38 -18.02
N ALA A 139 3.92 -0.54 -17.32
CA ALA A 139 3.16 0.56 -17.86
C ALA A 139 3.85 1.89 -17.53
N VAL A 140 4.08 2.69 -18.56
CA VAL A 140 4.79 3.97 -18.47
C VAL A 140 3.97 5.14 -19.05
N SER A 141 2.67 4.93 -19.23
CA SER A 141 1.67 5.95 -19.54
C SER A 141 0.28 5.43 -19.12
N PRO A 142 -0.72 6.31 -18.89
CA PRO A 142 -2.07 5.89 -18.52
C PRO A 142 -2.71 5.03 -19.61
N ASP A 143 -2.54 5.40 -20.89
CA ASP A 143 -3.03 4.60 -22.02
C ASP A 143 -2.28 3.27 -22.16
N GLY A 144 -1.01 3.23 -21.75
CA GLY A 144 -0.23 2.00 -21.67
C GLY A 144 -0.79 1.05 -20.61
N ALA A 145 -1.11 1.58 -19.42
CA ALA A 145 -1.74 0.82 -18.36
C ALA A 145 -3.08 0.24 -18.80
N GLU A 146 -3.99 1.08 -19.32
CA GLU A 146 -5.31 0.63 -19.81
C GLU A 146 -5.20 -0.42 -20.92
N ARG A 147 -4.24 -0.29 -21.84
CA ARG A 147 -3.98 -1.31 -22.88
C ARG A 147 -3.55 -2.64 -22.30
N ILE A 148 -2.66 -2.63 -21.31
CA ILE A 148 -2.18 -3.85 -20.64
C ILE A 148 -3.33 -4.56 -19.94
N ILE A 149 -4.16 -3.78 -19.24
CA ILE A 149 -5.34 -4.27 -18.50
C ILE A 149 -6.37 -4.86 -19.45
N ALA A 150 -6.70 -4.15 -20.54
CA ALA A 150 -7.59 -4.66 -21.59
C ALA A 150 -7.08 -5.93 -22.26
N GLY A 151 -5.75 -6.14 -22.27
CA GLY A 151 -5.09 -7.36 -22.72
C GLY A 151 -5.11 -8.52 -21.71
N GLY A 152 -5.71 -8.33 -20.53
CA GLY A 152 -5.82 -9.35 -19.48
C GLY A 152 -4.57 -9.54 -18.62
N LYS A 153 -3.57 -8.66 -18.74
CA LYS A 153 -2.35 -8.66 -17.91
C LYS A 153 -2.47 -7.63 -16.78
N ARG A 154 -1.64 -7.79 -15.76
CA ARG A 154 -1.49 -6.79 -14.70
C ARG A 154 -0.51 -5.69 -15.11
N ALA A 155 -0.95 -4.44 -15.01
CA ALA A 155 -0.08 -3.30 -15.24
C ALA A 155 0.79 -3.04 -14.01
N VAL A 156 2.09 -3.16 -14.18
CA VAL A 156 3.07 -2.79 -13.17
C VAL A 156 3.53 -1.38 -13.50
N THR A 157 3.41 -0.45 -12.55
CA THR A 157 3.90 0.93 -12.68
C THR A 157 4.93 1.18 -11.58
N ILE A 158 5.74 2.23 -11.70
CA ILE A 158 6.82 2.50 -10.75
C ILE A 158 6.65 3.87 -10.12
N GLY A 159 6.70 3.89 -8.79
CA GLY A 159 6.86 5.09 -7.98
C GLY A 159 8.22 5.09 -7.28
N VAL A 160 8.86 6.24 -7.12
CA VAL A 160 10.05 6.34 -6.25
C VAL A 160 9.62 6.96 -4.94
N GLU A 161 9.79 6.25 -3.84
CA GLU A 161 9.46 6.75 -2.53
C GLU A 161 10.72 7.22 -1.81
N ASN A 162 10.74 8.52 -1.50
CA ASN A 162 11.88 9.31 -1.07
C ASN A 162 12.82 9.75 -2.21
N GLY A 163 12.71 11.02 -2.59
CA GLY A 163 13.61 11.70 -3.52
C GLY A 163 15.07 11.79 -3.04
N TYR A 164 15.40 11.33 -1.84
CA TYR A 164 16.78 11.24 -1.34
C TYR A 164 17.75 10.55 -2.31
N ALA A 165 17.30 9.53 -3.06
CA ALA A 165 18.12 8.85 -4.07
C ALA A 165 18.49 9.72 -5.30
N ILE A 166 17.86 10.89 -5.48
CA ILE A 166 18.28 11.87 -6.49
C ILE A 166 19.64 12.48 -6.10
N GLY A 167 19.99 12.51 -4.81
CA GLY A 167 21.13 13.27 -4.31
C GLY A 167 21.02 14.75 -4.68
N GLU A 168 22.13 15.35 -5.08
CA GLU A 168 22.17 16.74 -5.56
C GLU A 168 22.28 16.83 -7.10
N ASP A 169 22.07 15.70 -7.80
CA ASP A 169 22.12 15.62 -9.26
C ASP A 169 20.70 15.60 -9.84
N LEU A 170 20.23 16.76 -10.30
CA LEU A 170 18.90 16.92 -10.91
C LEU A 170 18.67 15.96 -12.09
N SER A 171 19.72 15.53 -12.80
CA SER A 171 19.59 14.60 -13.92
C SER A 171 19.07 13.22 -13.51
N ASN A 172 19.16 12.86 -12.22
CA ASN A 172 18.61 11.61 -11.70
C ASN A 172 17.07 11.57 -11.78
N VAL A 173 16.37 12.70 -11.79
CA VAL A 173 14.92 12.74 -12.03
C VAL A 173 14.61 12.15 -13.41
N ARG A 174 15.33 12.59 -14.45
CA ARG A 174 15.19 12.02 -15.80
C ARG A 174 15.65 10.56 -15.86
N LYS A 175 16.76 10.19 -15.22
CA LYS A 175 17.21 8.78 -15.21
C LYS A 175 16.14 7.86 -14.62
N PHE A 176 15.49 8.26 -13.53
CA PHE A 176 14.40 7.49 -12.93
C PHE A 176 13.15 7.47 -13.82
N TYR A 177 12.80 8.59 -14.46
CA TYR A 177 11.71 8.65 -15.44
C TYR A 177 11.94 7.68 -16.63
N ASP A 178 13.16 7.65 -17.15
CA ASP A 178 13.57 6.79 -18.27
C ASP A 178 13.61 5.31 -17.86
N LEU A 179 13.83 5.01 -16.58
CA LEU A 179 13.65 3.68 -15.97
C LEU A 179 12.17 3.35 -15.68
N GLY A 180 11.23 4.18 -16.12
CA GLY A 180 9.79 3.91 -16.02
C GLY A 180 9.10 4.48 -14.79
N ALA A 181 9.78 5.20 -13.90
CA ALA A 181 9.11 5.87 -12.78
C ALA A 181 8.15 6.96 -13.25
N ARG A 182 6.99 7.06 -12.61
CA ARG A 182 5.92 8.00 -12.98
C ARG A 182 5.46 8.90 -11.85
N TYR A 183 5.91 8.66 -10.63
CA TYR A 183 5.93 9.66 -9.57
C TYR A 183 7.23 9.58 -8.75
N ILE A 184 7.52 10.66 -8.02
CA ILE A 184 8.50 10.66 -6.92
C ILE A 184 7.86 11.30 -5.70
N THR A 185 7.87 10.58 -4.57
CA THR A 185 7.57 11.11 -3.24
C THR A 185 8.77 11.91 -2.76
N LEU A 186 8.59 13.21 -2.52
CA LEU A 186 9.73 14.10 -2.34
C LEU A 186 10.57 13.78 -1.10
N SER A 187 9.97 13.28 -0.01
CA SER A 187 10.66 12.80 1.20
C SER A 187 10.07 11.49 1.73
N HIS A 188 10.68 10.96 2.79
CA HIS A 188 10.11 9.90 3.63
C HIS A 188 10.12 10.34 5.10
N VAL A 189 10.21 9.43 6.07
CA VAL A 189 10.63 9.73 7.45
C VAL A 189 12.04 10.31 7.44
N GLY A 190 12.18 11.52 7.98
CA GLY A 190 13.41 12.32 8.01
C GLY A 190 13.53 13.33 6.88
N HIS A 191 14.15 14.48 7.19
CA HIS A 191 14.41 15.54 6.21
C HIS A 191 15.44 15.09 5.16
N ASN A 192 15.28 15.56 3.93
CA ASN A 192 16.23 15.31 2.86
C ASN A 192 16.69 16.62 2.19
N GLN A 193 17.54 16.53 1.17
CA GLN A 193 18.07 17.67 0.43
C GLN A 193 17.01 18.38 -0.45
N ILE A 194 15.81 17.81 -0.57
CA ILE A 194 14.71 18.32 -1.38
C ILE A 194 13.74 19.10 -0.50
N CYS A 195 13.32 18.54 0.63
CA CYS A 195 12.27 19.15 1.45
C CYS A 195 12.23 18.64 2.91
N ASP A 196 11.46 19.37 3.72
CA ASP A 196 11.08 18.96 5.06
C ASP A 196 10.02 17.85 5.02
N SER A 197 10.23 16.86 5.88
CA SER A 197 9.33 15.73 6.13
C SER A 197 8.31 16.06 7.22
N SER A 198 7.11 15.49 7.14
CA SER A 198 6.12 15.55 8.23
C SER A 198 6.53 14.73 9.45
N ASN A 199 7.55 13.88 9.33
CA ASN A 199 8.06 13.06 10.42
C ASN A 199 9.60 13.20 10.51
N PRO A 200 10.13 14.31 11.04
CA PRO A 200 11.56 14.50 11.24
C PRO A 200 12.16 13.38 12.11
N SER A 201 13.38 12.97 11.80
CA SER A 201 14.04 11.85 12.47
C SER A 201 15.13 12.34 13.41
N SER A 202 14.86 12.25 14.71
CA SER A 202 15.87 12.54 15.74
C SER A 202 17.11 11.62 15.64
N LYS A 203 16.96 10.42 15.09
CA LYS A 203 18.09 9.49 14.82
C LYS A 203 19.03 10.03 13.75
N LEU A 204 18.54 10.89 12.86
CA LEU A 204 19.32 11.55 11.80
C LEU A 204 19.77 12.95 12.21
N GLY A 205 19.37 13.43 13.39
CA GLY A 205 19.67 14.78 13.87
C GLY A 205 18.78 15.85 13.23
N ASP A 206 17.61 15.48 12.71
CA ASP A 206 16.68 16.46 12.15
C ASP A 206 16.11 17.36 13.26
N GLU A 207 16.04 18.65 12.96
CA GLU A 207 15.26 19.62 13.73
C GLU A 207 13.76 19.50 13.36
N GLN A 208 12.93 20.41 13.87
CA GLN A 208 11.51 20.43 13.51
C GLN A 208 11.29 20.82 12.04
N SER A 209 12.21 21.62 11.48
CA SER A 209 12.24 22.06 10.10
C SER A 209 13.68 22.39 9.73
N GLU A 210 14.08 22.12 8.48
CA GLU A 210 15.41 22.44 7.94
C GLU A 210 15.31 23.51 6.83
N HIS A 211 14.31 23.37 5.95
CA HIS A 211 14.12 24.26 4.80
C HIS A 211 12.95 25.23 4.96
N ASN A 212 12.10 25.03 5.98
CA ASN A 212 10.77 25.63 6.11
C ASN A 212 9.89 25.34 4.88
N GLY A 213 9.97 24.10 4.37
CA GLY A 213 9.28 23.66 3.16
C GLY A 213 10.23 23.02 2.13
N LEU A 214 10.19 23.51 0.89
CA LEU A 214 11.11 23.06 -0.17
C LEU A 214 12.46 23.78 -0.07
N SER A 215 13.55 23.03 -0.22
CA SER A 215 14.88 23.59 -0.42
C SER A 215 14.99 24.28 -1.80
N PRO A 216 16.02 25.13 -2.03
CA PRO A 216 16.29 25.66 -3.37
C PRO A 216 16.51 24.57 -4.45
N PHE A 217 17.06 23.42 -4.05
CA PHE A 217 17.20 22.26 -4.93
C PHE A 217 15.85 21.56 -5.13
N GLY A 218 15.04 21.40 -4.08
CA GLY A 218 13.73 20.78 -4.18
C GLY A 218 12.77 21.52 -5.11
N ARG A 219 12.85 22.86 -5.14
CA ARG A 219 12.12 23.66 -6.13
C ARG A 219 12.51 23.31 -7.56
N GLN A 220 13.80 23.08 -7.83
CA GLN A 220 14.27 22.63 -9.16
C GLN A 220 13.77 21.22 -9.48
N VAL A 221 13.73 20.33 -8.50
CA VAL A 221 13.18 18.96 -8.65
C VAL A 221 11.72 19.01 -9.07
N VAL A 222 10.87 19.79 -8.38
CA VAL A 222 9.44 19.93 -8.74
C VAL A 222 9.26 20.44 -10.17
N VAL A 223 10.04 21.46 -10.57
CA VAL A 223 9.99 22.00 -11.93
C VAL A 223 10.43 20.96 -12.97
N GLU A 224 11.50 20.21 -12.72
CA GLU A 224 11.94 19.14 -13.63
C GLU A 224 10.91 18.02 -13.72
N MET A 225 10.28 17.64 -12.61
CA MET A 225 9.21 16.64 -12.60
C MET A 225 8.03 17.08 -13.48
N ASN A 226 7.57 18.34 -13.35
CA ASN A 226 6.54 18.88 -14.24
C ASN A 226 6.97 18.88 -15.71
N ARG A 227 8.21 19.29 -16.01
CA ARG A 227 8.75 19.30 -17.39
C ARG A 227 8.79 17.89 -18.01
N LEU A 228 9.01 16.86 -17.19
CA LEU A 228 9.07 15.46 -17.64
C LEU A 228 7.69 14.79 -17.73
N GLY A 229 6.67 15.31 -17.05
CA GLY A 229 5.39 14.63 -16.88
C GLY A 229 5.43 13.58 -15.76
N MET A 230 6.37 13.73 -14.84
CA MET A 230 6.48 12.93 -13.64
C MET A 230 5.58 13.54 -12.55
N MET A 231 4.64 12.75 -12.02
CA MET A 231 3.74 13.23 -10.97
C MET A 231 4.53 13.54 -9.70
N VAL A 232 4.22 14.68 -9.08
CA VAL A 232 4.79 15.07 -7.79
C VAL A 232 3.95 14.44 -6.69
N ASP A 233 4.56 13.57 -5.90
CA ASP A 233 3.89 12.94 -4.77
C ASP A 233 4.21 13.67 -3.46
N VAL A 234 3.14 14.12 -2.81
CA VAL A 234 3.14 14.91 -1.57
C VAL A 234 2.79 14.10 -0.34
N SER A 235 2.64 12.78 -0.45
CA SER A 235 2.73 11.92 0.73
C SER A 235 4.09 12.14 1.42
N HIS A 236 4.14 11.96 2.74
CA HIS A 236 5.35 12.04 3.58
C HIS A 236 5.93 13.43 3.86
N ILE A 237 5.65 14.45 3.06
CA ILE A 237 6.26 15.78 3.24
C ILE A 237 5.57 16.59 4.36
N SER A 238 6.22 17.64 4.85
CA SER A 238 5.63 18.55 5.84
C SER A 238 4.52 19.41 5.25
N SER A 239 3.73 20.08 6.09
CA SER A 239 2.66 20.97 5.64
C SER A 239 3.21 22.18 4.87
N GLU A 240 4.37 22.69 5.25
CA GLU A 240 5.08 23.77 4.57
C GLU A 240 5.58 23.32 3.20
N SER A 241 6.18 22.12 3.11
CA SER A 241 6.62 21.53 1.85
C SER A 241 5.44 21.29 0.91
N PHE A 242 4.31 20.81 1.45
CA PHE A 242 3.07 20.64 0.70
C PHE A 242 2.60 21.97 0.10
N GLN A 243 2.55 23.04 0.90
CA GLN A 243 2.10 24.34 0.42
C GLN A 243 3.02 24.88 -0.67
N ASP A 244 4.34 24.79 -0.48
CA ASP A 244 5.34 25.18 -1.49
C ASP A 244 5.17 24.41 -2.80
N VAL A 245 4.86 23.11 -2.74
CA VAL A 245 4.59 22.29 -3.93
C VAL A 245 3.31 22.73 -4.61
N ILE A 246 2.23 22.99 -3.87
CA ILE A 246 0.95 23.45 -4.44
C ILE A 246 1.13 24.79 -5.16
N ASP A 247 1.91 25.70 -4.59
CA ASP A 247 2.15 27.03 -5.16
C ASP A 247 3.08 26.98 -6.39
N LEU A 248 3.97 26.00 -6.45
CA LEU A 248 4.99 25.87 -7.51
C LEU A 248 4.55 24.96 -8.67
N SER A 249 3.85 23.86 -8.39
CA SER A 249 3.58 22.83 -9.39
C SER A 249 2.60 23.31 -10.45
N ARG A 250 2.98 23.15 -11.72
CA ARG A 250 2.14 23.43 -12.88
C ARG A 250 1.22 22.28 -13.26
N ALA A 251 1.51 21.07 -12.78
CA ALA A 251 0.70 19.88 -12.99
C ALA A 251 -0.03 19.47 -11.70
N PRO A 252 -1.15 18.73 -11.83
CA PRO A 252 -1.80 18.12 -10.67
C PRO A 252 -0.86 17.21 -9.88
N VAL A 253 -0.90 17.33 -8.55
CA VAL A 253 -0.11 16.49 -7.62
C VAL A 253 -0.87 15.24 -7.19
N ILE A 254 -0.16 14.27 -6.63
CA ILE A 254 -0.78 13.12 -5.95
C ILE A 254 -0.37 13.10 -4.48
N ALA A 255 -1.23 12.61 -3.60
CA ALA A 255 -0.79 12.01 -2.34
C ALA A 255 -0.99 10.49 -2.49
N SER A 256 0.07 9.76 -2.80
CA SER A 256 0.03 8.36 -3.24
C SER A 256 -0.46 7.38 -2.17
N HIS A 257 -0.34 7.73 -0.89
CA HIS A 257 -0.88 6.98 0.25
C HIS A 257 -0.94 7.88 1.49
N SER A 258 -2.11 8.46 1.78
CA SER A 258 -2.29 9.32 2.97
C SER A 258 -3.71 9.23 3.52
N GLY A 259 -3.89 9.62 4.78
CA GLY A 259 -5.21 9.67 5.42
C GLY A 259 -5.70 11.10 5.66
N CYS A 260 -6.80 11.21 6.40
CA CYS A 260 -7.50 12.45 6.70
C CYS A 260 -7.29 12.80 8.18
N ARG A 261 -6.70 13.96 8.45
CA ARG A 261 -6.28 14.37 9.81
C ARG A 261 -7.47 14.59 10.75
N ALA A 262 -8.62 14.95 10.19
CA ALA A 262 -9.87 15.11 10.91
C ALA A 262 -10.37 13.83 11.59
N LEU A 263 -10.00 12.65 11.07
CA LEU A 263 -10.41 11.35 11.60
C LEU A 263 -9.31 10.67 12.43
N SER A 264 -8.04 10.89 12.06
CA SER A 264 -6.89 10.46 12.83
C SER A 264 -5.82 11.55 12.82
N ASP A 265 -5.62 12.19 13.98
CA ASP A 265 -4.67 13.28 14.15
C ASP A 265 -3.22 12.75 14.10
N ASN A 266 -2.72 12.60 12.89
CA ASN A 266 -1.37 12.15 12.58
C ASN A 266 -0.71 13.14 11.61
N PRO A 267 0.56 13.55 11.81
CA PRO A 267 1.25 14.43 10.86
C PRO A 267 1.39 13.83 9.46
N ARG A 268 1.18 12.52 9.27
CA ARG A 268 1.12 11.89 7.94
C ARG A 268 -0.20 12.00 7.21
N ASN A 269 -1.23 12.48 7.87
CA ASN A 269 -2.52 12.73 7.26
C ASN A 269 -2.65 14.18 6.81
N LEU A 270 -3.35 14.38 5.71
CA LEU A 270 -3.67 15.72 5.20
C LEU A 270 -4.79 16.31 6.03
N ASP A 271 -4.66 17.58 6.40
CA ASP A 271 -5.78 18.35 6.96
C ASP A 271 -6.74 18.83 5.85
N ASP A 272 -7.90 19.37 6.25
CA ASP A 272 -8.93 19.79 5.30
C ASP A 272 -8.47 20.93 4.40
N ARG A 273 -7.57 21.81 4.86
CA ARG A 273 -7.02 22.89 4.02
C ARG A 273 -6.12 22.32 2.94
N GLN A 274 -5.31 21.32 3.28
CA GLN A 274 -4.47 20.60 2.32
C GLN A 274 -5.34 19.83 1.32
N LEU A 275 -6.41 19.16 1.77
CA LEU A 275 -7.36 18.48 0.86
C LEU A 275 -8.02 19.46 -0.12
N GLU A 276 -8.48 20.61 0.34
CA GLU A 276 -9.04 21.66 -0.53
C GLU A 276 -8.01 22.23 -1.51
N ALA A 277 -6.77 22.45 -1.07
CA ALA A 277 -5.69 22.95 -1.91
C ALA A 277 -5.30 21.93 -3.00
N LEU A 278 -5.20 20.65 -2.63
CA LEU A 278 -4.97 19.55 -3.56
C LEU A 278 -6.09 19.46 -4.60
N ALA A 279 -7.36 19.61 -4.18
CA ALA A 279 -8.49 19.62 -5.10
C ALA A 279 -8.42 20.79 -6.09
N LYS A 280 -8.12 22.01 -5.60
CA LYS A 280 -7.95 23.22 -6.44
C LYS A 280 -6.81 23.09 -7.45
N ASN A 281 -5.71 22.43 -7.06
CA ASN A 281 -4.60 22.09 -7.96
C ASN A 281 -5.00 21.03 -9.02
N GLY A 282 -6.12 20.32 -8.81
CA GLY A 282 -6.56 19.24 -9.68
C GLY A 282 -6.03 17.86 -9.28
N GLY A 283 -5.35 17.76 -8.14
CA GLY A 283 -4.65 16.56 -7.67
C GLY A 283 -5.58 15.45 -7.19
N VAL A 284 -5.02 14.41 -6.57
CA VAL A 284 -5.78 13.29 -5.98
C VAL A 284 -5.11 12.76 -4.71
N ILE A 285 -5.88 12.56 -3.64
CA ILE A 285 -5.44 11.81 -2.46
C ILE A 285 -5.83 10.34 -2.64
N GLN A 286 -4.89 9.45 -2.41
CA GLN A 286 -5.07 8.01 -2.46
C GLN A 286 -5.08 7.51 -1.00
N ILE A 287 -6.25 7.02 -0.55
CA ILE A 287 -6.47 6.75 0.88
C ILE A 287 -5.69 5.51 1.31
N VAL A 288 -4.90 5.68 2.37
CA VAL A 288 -4.01 4.66 2.92
C VAL A 288 -4.69 3.65 3.83
N ALA A 289 -4.38 2.37 3.64
CA ALA A 289 -4.93 1.26 4.41
C ALA A 289 -4.06 0.90 5.62
N LEU A 290 -3.64 1.88 6.43
CA LEU A 290 -2.72 1.68 7.55
C LEU A 290 -3.36 2.12 8.88
N ASP A 291 -3.40 1.19 9.85
CA ASP A 291 -4.09 1.35 11.14
C ASP A 291 -3.81 2.68 11.85
N ALA A 292 -2.54 2.98 12.12
CA ALA A 292 -2.11 4.20 12.80
C ALA A 292 -2.47 5.52 12.07
N TYR A 293 -2.83 5.46 10.78
CA TYR A 293 -3.25 6.61 9.98
C TYR A 293 -4.77 6.68 9.82
N LEU A 294 -5.50 5.60 10.08
CA LEU A 294 -6.96 5.55 9.98
C LEU A 294 -7.67 5.74 11.32
N LYS A 295 -7.02 5.34 12.41
CA LYS A 295 -7.64 5.35 13.72
C LYS A 295 -6.64 5.69 14.80
N ALA A 296 -6.86 6.81 15.47
CA ALA A 296 -6.08 7.15 16.65
C ALA A 296 -6.35 6.09 17.75
N PRO A 297 -5.30 5.51 18.37
CA PRO A 297 -5.50 4.51 19.40
C PRO A 297 -6.13 5.17 20.64
N SER A 298 -7.18 4.53 21.18
CA SER A 298 -7.83 5.01 22.41
C SER A 298 -6.82 5.07 23.57
N PRO A 299 -7.02 5.93 24.58
CA PRO A 299 -6.18 5.94 25.78
C PRO A 299 -6.02 4.55 26.41
N GLU A 300 -7.09 3.76 26.43
CA GLU A 300 -7.13 2.40 26.97
C GLU A 300 -6.28 1.46 26.13
N ARG A 301 -6.39 1.50 24.79
CA ARG A 301 -5.52 0.72 23.90
C ARG A 301 -4.06 1.08 24.11
N ARG A 302 -3.73 2.38 24.19
CA ARG A 302 -2.35 2.85 24.45
C ARG A 302 -1.82 2.33 25.77
N HIS A 303 -2.64 2.30 26.81
CA HIS A 303 -2.28 1.74 28.10
C HIS A 303 -2.05 0.23 28.01
N ALA A 304 -2.99 -0.52 27.41
CA ALA A 304 -2.90 -1.97 27.24
C ALA A 304 -1.65 -2.41 26.46
N VAL A 305 -1.32 -1.70 25.37
CA VAL A 305 -0.09 -1.95 24.59
C VAL A 305 1.17 -1.64 25.40
N LYS A 306 1.16 -0.54 26.18
CA LYS A 306 2.28 -0.17 27.05
C LYS A 306 2.49 -1.22 28.15
N ASP A 307 1.41 -1.72 28.75
CA ASP A 307 1.48 -2.74 29.79
C ASP A 307 1.95 -4.08 29.24
N LEU A 308 1.49 -4.45 28.03
CA LEU A 308 2.00 -5.60 27.29
C LEU A 308 3.52 -5.50 27.05
N ALA A 309 3.99 -4.36 26.51
CA ALA A 309 5.41 -4.12 26.28
C ALA A 309 6.22 -4.25 27.59
N THR A 310 5.70 -3.69 28.68
CA THR A 310 6.33 -3.75 30.00
C THR A 310 6.42 -5.19 30.53
N ARG A 311 5.34 -5.97 30.41
CA ARG A 311 5.31 -7.39 30.82
C ARG A 311 6.31 -8.26 30.07
N ILE A 312 6.57 -7.96 28.79
CA ILE A 312 7.51 -8.71 27.92
C ILE A 312 8.96 -8.22 28.09
N GLY A 313 9.19 -7.19 28.90
CA GLY A 313 10.52 -6.62 29.12
C GLY A 313 11.05 -5.85 27.90
N ILE A 314 10.15 -5.25 27.11
CA ILE A 314 10.53 -4.34 26.03
C ILE A 314 10.86 -2.97 26.67
N PRO A 315 12.03 -2.35 26.38
CA PRO A 315 12.46 -1.09 26.99
C PRO A 315 11.47 0.07 26.82
N THR A 316 11.57 1.10 27.66
CA THR A 316 10.75 2.32 27.59
C THR A 316 11.19 3.23 26.41
N GLY A 317 10.24 3.91 25.72
CA GLY A 317 10.52 4.74 24.51
C GLY A 317 9.36 4.84 23.49
N PRO A 318 9.55 5.25 22.23
CA PRO A 318 8.51 5.09 21.19
C PRO A 318 8.39 3.64 20.69
N LEU A 319 7.18 3.08 20.58
CA LEU A 319 6.97 1.63 20.33
C LEU A 319 7.69 1.08 19.08
N GLY A 320 7.70 1.83 17.98
CA GLY A 320 8.41 1.43 16.75
C GLY A 320 9.93 1.30 16.95
N ALA A 321 10.54 2.23 17.69
CA ALA A 321 11.96 2.14 18.05
C ALA A 321 12.23 0.93 18.96
N ARG A 322 11.35 0.69 19.95
CA ARG A 322 11.47 -0.42 20.90
C ARG A 322 11.43 -1.80 20.23
N LEU A 323 10.53 -2.00 19.25
CA LEU A 323 10.37 -3.29 18.58
C LEU A 323 11.53 -3.64 17.64
N SER A 324 12.19 -2.61 17.08
CA SER A 324 13.38 -2.80 16.25
C SER A 324 14.58 -3.36 17.05
N GLU A 325 14.69 -2.98 18.33
CA GLU A 325 15.75 -3.42 19.25
C GLU A 325 15.40 -4.69 20.03
N ALA A 326 14.12 -5.10 20.02
CA ALA A 326 13.66 -6.29 20.73
C ALA A 326 14.27 -7.58 20.16
N THR A 327 14.35 -8.64 20.97
CA THR A 327 14.73 -9.97 20.47
C THR A 327 13.63 -10.57 19.59
N ALA A 328 13.97 -11.57 18.76
CA ALA A 328 12.97 -12.28 17.96
C ALA A 328 11.87 -12.93 18.82
N SER A 329 12.23 -13.40 20.03
CA SER A 329 11.28 -13.95 21.00
C SER A 329 10.33 -12.89 21.53
N GLN A 330 10.85 -11.73 21.97
CA GLN A 330 10.03 -10.62 22.45
C GLN A 330 9.10 -10.09 21.36
N ARG A 331 9.57 -9.97 20.12
CA ARG A 331 8.71 -9.59 18.98
C ARG A 331 7.59 -10.60 18.75
N ARG A 332 7.85 -11.90 18.92
CA ARG A 332 6.83 -12.95 18.80
C ARG A 332 5.79 -12.83 19.92
N GLN A 333 6.24 -12.77 21.17
CA GLN A 333 5.38 -12.61 22.34
C GLN A 333 4.55 -11.33 22.27
N PHE A 334 5.15 -10.23 21.78
CA PHE A 334 4.45 -8.97 21.61
C PHE A 334 3.34 -9.10 20.58
N ARG A 335 3.61 -9.69 19.41
CA ARG A 335 2.58 -9.96 18.39
C ARG A 335 1.46 -10.88 18.90
N GLU A 336 1.80 -11.86 19.74
CA GLU A 336 0.80 -12.76 20.33
C GLU A 336 -0.09 -12.02 21.33
N GLY A 337 0.49 -11.26 22.26
CA GLY A 337 -0.28 -10.48 23.23
C GLY A 337 -1.03 -9.30 22.62
N GLU A 338 -0.55 -8.75 21.50
CA GLU A 338 -1.25 -7.68 20.78
C GLU A 338 -2.60 -8.19 20.23
N ARG A 339 -2.71 -9.48 19.89
CA ARG A 339 -4.00 -10.08 19.49
C ARG A 339 -5.04 -10.04 20.62
N GLU A 340 -4.62 -10.17 21.87
CA GLU A 340 -5.51 -10.05 23.03
C GLU A 340 -5.96 -8.60 23.22
N VAL A 341 -5.03 -7.66 23.03
CA VAL A 341 -5.35 -6.22 23.06
C VAL A 341 -6.33 -5.89 21.93
N ASP A 342 -6.12 -6.40 20.73
CA ASP A 342 -6.96 -6.15 19.56
C ASP A 342 -8.39 -6.73 19.70
N GLN A 343 -8.56 -7.80 20.48
CA GLN A 343 -9.90 -8.32 20.78
C GLN A 343 -10.71 -7.34 21.64
N GLN A 344 -10.06 -6.62 22.55
CA GLN A 344 -10.70 -5.64 23.43
C GLN A 344 -10.77 -4.25 22.80
N PHE A 345 -9.73 -3.87 22.05
CA PHE A 345 -9.56 -2.57 21.43
C PHE A 345 -9.16 -2.75 19.96
N PRO A 346 -10.13 -3.06 19.08
CA PRO A 346 -9.84 -3.40 17.69
C PRO A 346 -9.10 -2.28 16.95
N PRO A 347 -8.06 -2.63 16.17
CA PRO A 347 -7.42 -1.70 15.23
C PRO A 347 -8.43 -1.28 14.16
N ALA A 348 -8.02 -0.35 13.30
CA ALA A 348 -8.78 0.09 12.16
C ALA A 348 -9.21 -1.10 11.29
N GLY A 349 -10.45 -1.04 10.83
CA GLY A 349 -11.02 -1.96 9.87
C GLY A 349 -11.52 -1.26 8.61
N LEU A 350 -12.17 -2.03 7.76
CA LEU A 350 -12.70 -1.55 6.49
C LEU A 350 -13.63 -0.34 6.63
N LYS A 351 -14.39 -0.24 7.74
CA LYS A 351 -15.26 0.91 7.96
C LYS A 351 -14.46 2.19 8.23
N ASP A 352 -13.45 2.14 9.09
CA ASP A 352 -12.57 3.29 9.34
C ASP A 352 -11.87 3.73 8.04
N TYR A 353 -11.46 2.77 7.20
CA TYR A 353 -10.88 3.05 5.87
C TYR A 353 -11.84 3.80 4.94
N VAL A 354 -13.08 3.33 4.84
CA VAL A 354 -14.07 3.99 3.97
C VAL A 354 -14.59 5.29 4.61
N ASP A 355 -14.52 5.47 5.93
CA ASP A 355 -14.78 6.77 6.59
C ASP A 355 -13.77 7.83 6.10
N HIS A 356 -12.51 7.46 5.88
CA HIS A 356 -11.50 8.34 5.29
C HIS A 356 -11.82 8.69 3.84
N ILE A 357 -12.31 7.72 3.04
CA ILE A 357 -12.79 7.98 1.66
C ILE A 357 -13.98 8.95 1.69
N ASP A 358 -14.96 8.74 2.58
CA ASP A 358 -16.13 9.61 2.73
C ASP A 358 -15.72 11.04 3.08
N HIS A 359 -14.82 11.20 4.05
CA HIS A 359 -14.34 12.52 4.47
C HIS A 359 -13.58 13.22 3.35
N ALA A 360 -12.64 12.53 2.68
CA ALA A 360 -11.91 13.10 1.55
C ALA A 360 -12.85 13.48 0.40
N ALA A 361 -13.84 12.63 0.08
CA ALA A 361 -14.81 12.90 -0.99
C ALA A 361 -15.72 14.09 -0.64
N LYS A 362 -16.02 14.29 0.64
CA LYS A 362 -16.79 15.43 1.13
C LYS A 362 -16.01 16.75 1.05
N VAL A 363 -14.72 16.74 1.38
CA VAL A 363 -13.88 17.96 1.45
C VAL A 363 -13.29 18.30 0.08
N ALA A 364 -12.62 17.34 -0.57
CA ALA A 364 -11.93 17.52 -1.84
C ALA A 364 -12.83 17.27 -3.06
N GLY A 365 -13.92 16.51 -2.90
CA GLY A 365 -14.78 16.08 -4.00
C GLY A 365 -14.38 14.72 -4.58
N ILE A 366 -15.37 13.99 -5.13
CA ILE A 366 -15.20 12.60 -5.61
C ILE A 366 -14.17 12.43 -6.74
N HIS A 367 -13.76 13.53 -7.40
CA HIS A 367 -12.77 13.53 -8.47
C HIS A 367 -11.30 13.55 -7.97
N HIS A 368 -11.13 13.60 -6.65
CA HIS A 368 -9.87 13.84 -5.97
C HIS A 368 -9.56 12.76 -4.91
N VAL A 369 -10.24 11.61 -4.96
CA VAL A 369 -10.04 10.50 -4.02
C VAL A 369 -9.72 9.20 -4.76
N GLY A 370 -8.82 8.39 -4.22
CA GLY A 370 -8.49 7.06 -4.71
C GLY A 370 -7.95 6.11 -3.64
N ILE A 371 -7.18 5.11 -4.04
CA ILE A 371 -6.70 3.99 -3.21
C ILE A 371 -5.18 3.84 -3.33
N GLY A 372 -4.49 3.89 -2.19
CA GLY A 372 -3.04 3.64 -2.11
C GLY A 372 -2.74 2.84 -0.84
N THR A 373 -2.60 1.53 -0.93
CA THR A 373 -2.77 0.65 0.24
C THR A 373 -1.62 0.71 1.22
N ASP A 374 -0.40 1.01 0.77
CA ASP A 374 0.84 0.86 1.52
C ASP A 374 1.10 -0.62 1.90
N PHE A 375 0.57 -1.56 1.10
CA PHE A 375 0.84 -2.98 1.27
C PHE A 375 2.32 -3.28 1.13
N ASP A 376 2.79 -4.24 1.94
CA ASP A 376 4.19 -4.63 2.11
C ASP A 376 5.11 -3.53 2.71
N GLY A 377 4.60 -2.31 2.94
CA GLY A 377 5.25 -1.18 3.62
C GLY A 377 4.78 -0.95 5.07
N GLY A 378 3.62 -1.50 5.41
CA GLY A 378 3.02 -1.40 6.74
C GLY A 378 1.49 -1.42 6.72
N GLY A 379 0.90 -1.19 5.54
CA GLY A 379 -0.51 -1.25 5.27
C GLY A 379 -1.13 -2.66 5.40
N GLY A 380 -2.45 -2.67 5.45
CA GLY A 380 -3.26 -3.82 5.82
C GLY A 380 -4.12 -3.51 7.03
N ILE A 381 -5.42 -3.73 6.86
CA ILE A 381 -6.41 -3.59 7.91
C ILE A 381 -7.37 -4.77 7.91
N ARG A 382 -8.15 -4.89 8.99
CA ARG A 382 -9.19 -5.91 9.06
C ARG A 382 -10.22 -5.71 7.94
N GLY A 383 -10.33 -6.70 7.05
CA GLY A 383 -11.23 -6.69 5.91
C GLY A 383 -10.60 -6.18 4.60
N PHE A 384 -9.36 -5.68 4.65
CA PHE A 384 -8.56 -5.36 3.47
C PHE A 384 -7.07 -5.51 3.80
N ASN A 385 -6.64 -6.75 4.02
CA ASN A 385 -5.30 -7.06 4.55
C ASN A 385 -4.29 -7.49 3.47
N ASP A 386 -4.77 -7.77 2.27
CA ASP A 386 -3.98 -8.07 1.07
C ASP A 386 -4.86 -7.86 -0.17
N HIS A 387 -4.28 -7.88 -1.37
CA HIS A 387 -5.04 -7.56 -2.59
C HIS A 387 -6.17 -8.54 -2.89
N SER A 388 -6.14 -9.79 -2.40
CA SER A 388 -7.25 -10.74 -2.61
C SER A 388 -8.57 -10.27 -2.00
N GLN A 389 -8.50 -9.30 -1.08
CA GLN A 389 -9.63 -8.72 -0.37
C GLN A 389 -10.11 -7.38 -0.96
N ALA A 390 -9.53 -6.91 -2.08
CA ALA A 390 -9.83 -5.60 -2.67
C ALA A 390 -11.33 -5.36 -2.90
N ARG A 391 -12.06 -6.37 -3.37
CA ARG A 391 -13.52 -6.28 -3.57
C ARG A 391 -14.29 -5.86 -2.31
N ASN A 392 -13.78 -6.15 -1.11
CA ASN A 392 -14.45 -5.74 0.13
C ASN A 392 -14.61 -4.22 0.22
N VAL A 393 -13.65 -3.45 -0.30
CA VAL A 393 -13.77 -1.99 -0.40
C VAL A 393 -14.96 -1.60 -1.28
N THR A 394 -15.10 -2.23 -2.45
CA THR A 394 -16.26 -1.99 -3.33
C THR A 394 -17.58 -2.35 -2.65
N VAL A 395 -17.62 -3.47 -1.92
CA VAL A 395 -18.80 -3.88 -1.16
C VAL A 395 -19.20 -2.82 -0.14
N GLU A 396 -18.23 -2.27 0.61
CA GLU A 396 -18.51 -1.22 1.59
C GLU A 396 -18.90 0.11 0.94
N LEU A 397 -18.32 0.47 -0.21
CA LEU A 397 -18.72 1.67 -0.98
C LEU A 397 -20.16 1.55 -1.50
N VAL A 398 -20.54 0.41 -2.07
CA VAL A 398 -21.93 0.15 -2.51
C VAL A 398 -22.87 0.21 -1.31
N ARG A 399 -22.49 -0.40 -0.17
CA ARG A 399 -23.28 -0.36 1.05
C ARG A 399 -23.52 1.06 1.57
N ARG A 400 -22.57 1.97 1.35
CA ARG A 400 -22.69 3.40 1.70
C ARG A 400 -23.41 4.25 0.64
N GLY A 401 -23.86 3.64 -0.45
CA GLY A 401 -24.65 4.32 -1.49
C GLY A 401 -23.81 5.07 -2.53
N TYR A 402 -22.51 4.76 -2.66
CA TYR A 402 -21.72 5.30 -3.77
C TYR A 402 -22.29 4.82 -5.10
N SER A 403 -22.36 5.74 -6.07
CA SER A 403 -22.71 5.37 -7.44
C SER A 403 -21.58 4.56 -8.07
N GLU A 404 -21.93 3.75 -9.05
CA GLU A 404 -20.97 3.01 -9.87
C GLU A 404 -19.88 3.92 -10.48
N GLU A 405 -20.27 5.08 -11.00
CA GLU A 405 -19.34 6.08 -11.55
C GLU A 405 -18.37 6.62 -10.49
N ALA A 406 -18.84 6.84 -9.26
CA ALA A 406 -17.98 7.27 -8.16
C ALA A 406 -16.98 6.18 -7.77
N ILE A 407 -17.42 4.91 -7.72
CA ILE A 407 -16.55 3.76 -7.42
C ILE A 407 -15.49 3.58 -8.51
N LYS A 408 -15.86 3.67 -9.80
CA LYS A 408 -14.92 3.61 -10.93
C LYS A 408 -13.88 4.74 -10.89
N LYS A 409 -14.27 5.94 -10.43
CA LYS A 409 -13.35 7.07 -10.20
C LYS A 409 -12.37 6.80 -9.07
N ILE A 410 -12.85 6.34 -7.91
CA ILE A 410 -12.04 6.02 -6.74
C ILE A 410 -11.01 4.93 -7.08
N TRP A 411 -11.44 3.86 -7.76
CA TRP A 411 -10.56 2.73 -8.04
C TRP A 411 -9.42 3.02 -9.01
N GLY A 412 -9.59 3.95 -9.95
CA GLY A 412 -8.53 4.17 -10.95
C GLY A 412 -8.75 5.39 -11.85
N GLY A 413 -10.01 5.76 -12.10
CA GLY A 413 -10.32 6.88 -12.99
C GLY A 413 -9.65 8.19 -12.58
N ASN A 414 -9.59 8.49 -11.28
CA ASN A 414 -9.00 9.74 -10.79
C ASN A 414 -7.48 9.78 -10.92
N ILE A 415 -6.77 8.68 -10.63
CA ILE A 415 -5.31 8.65 -10.81
C ILE A 415 -4.93 8.69 -12.28
N LEU A 416 -5.66 7.97 -13.15
CA LEU A 416 -5.43 8.01 -14.60
C LEU A 416 -5.65 9.42 -15.16
N ARG A 417 -6.65 10.16 -14.66
CA ARG A 417 -6.86 11.58 -15.01
C ARG A 417 -5.65 12.43 -14.61
N VAL A 418 -5.19 12.33 -13.36
CA VAL A 418 -4.04 13.12 -12.88
C VAL A 418 -2.78 12.80 -13.67
N TRP A 419 -2.52 11.53 -13.96
CA TRP A 419 -1.39 11.11 -14.77
C TRP A 419 -1.46 11.68 -16.20
N ARG A 420 -2.62 11.63 -16.86
CA ARG A 420 -2.82 12.26 -18.18
C ARG A 420 -2.56 13.76 -18.17
N GLU A 421 -3.06 14.47 -17.16
CA GLU A 421 -2.83 15.92 -17.06
C GLU A 421 -1.35 16.25 -16.82
N ALA A 422 -0.61 15.42 -16.07
CA ALA A 422 0.83 15.58 -15.91
C ALA A 422 1.58 15.42 -17.25
N GLU A 423 1.23 14.41 -18.06
CA GLU A 423 1.81 14.22 -19.40
C GLU A 423 1.46 15.37 -20.36
N LYS A 424 0.22 15.88 -20.27
CA LYS A 424 -0.21 17.04 -21.06
C LYS A 424 0.55 18.31 -20.70
N VAL A 425 0.69 18.62 -19.41
CA VAL A 425 1.48 19.79 -18.96
C VAL A 425 2.93 19.69 -19.40
N ALA A 426 3.51 18.49 -19.38
CA ALA A 426 4.86 18.26 -19.89
C ALA A 426 4.99 18.57 -21.39
N ALA A 427 3.99 18.17 -22.20
CA ALA A 427 3.95 18.48 -23.62
C ALA A 427 3.79 19.99 -23.91
N GLU A 428 3.14 20.75 -23.02
CA GLU A 428 3.04 22.23 -23.12
C GLU A 428 4.31 22.96 -22.65
N LEU A 429 5.18 22.28 -21.91
CA LEU A 429 6.43 22.80 -21.34
C LEU A 429 7.66 22.59 -22.23
N GLN A 430 7.56 21.77 -23.27
CA GLN A 430 8.62 21.39 -24.20
C GLN A 430 8.33 21.95 -25.59
#